data_AF-A0AAU3LPP4-F1
#
_entry.id   AF-A0AAU3LPP4-F1
#
_cell.length_a   1.000
_cell.length_b   1.000
_cell.length_c   1.000
_cell.angle_alpha   90.00
_cell.angle_beta   90.00
_cell.angle_gamma   90.00
#
_symmetry.space_group_name_H-M   'P 1'
#
loop_
_entity.id
_entity.type
_entity.pdbx_description
1 polymer ?
#
loop_
_entity_poly.entity_id
_entity_poly.type
_entity_poly.pdbx_seq_one_letter_code
_entity_poly.pdbx_strand_id
1 'polypeptide(L)' 'MTDTLEARATSLVAAIKEISDEVERYQAVKDLEVQLDADFKGVKAEIALNLHEGRTWQQVGDLLGVTGSRAEQISRATR' A
#
# COMPACT_ATOMS: atom_id res chain seq x y z
N MET A 1 -10.68 13.04 5.22
CA MET A 1 -10.27 11.61 5.47
C MET A 1 -8.87 11.36 4.94
N THR A 2 -8.56 11.87 3.75
CA THR A 2 -7.17 12.08 3.26
C THR A 2 -6.34 12.91 4.23
N ASP A 3 -6.95 13.92 4.87
CA ASP A 3 -6.26 14.79 5.85
C ASP A 3 -5.72 14.01 7.06
N THR A 4 -6.39 12.92 7.45
CA THR A 4 -5.94 12.06 8.56
C THR A 4 -4.76 11.18 8.13
N LEU A 5 -4.76 10.66 6.90
CA LEU A 5 -3.66 9.86 6.38
C LEU A 5 -2.42 10.72 6.12
N GLU A 6 -2.60 11.94 5.60
CA GLU A 6 -1.54 12.92 5.40
C GLU A 6 -0.89 13.33 6.73
N ALA A 7 -1.71 13.57 7.77
CA ALA A 7 -1.20 13.83 9.12
C ALA A 7 -0.38 12.64 9.66
N ARG A 8 -0.85 11.40 9.46
CA ARG A 8 -0.12 10.19 9.90
C ARG A 8 1.19 10.00 9.14
N ALA A 9 1.21 10.21 7.83
CA ALA A 9 2.42 10.17 7.03
C ALA A 9 3.44 11.22 7.50
N THR A 10 2.96 12.44 7.80
CA THR A 10 3.79 13.51 8.36
C THR A 10 4.39 13.10 9.71
N SER A 11 3.61 12.47 10.59
CA SER A 11 4.11 11.97 11.88
C SER A 11 5.18 10.87 11.72
N LEU A 12 5.02 9.94 10.78
CA LEU A 12 6.04 8.91 10.51
C LEU A 12 7.36 9.52 10.04
N VAL A 13 7.29 10.48 9.12
CA VAL A 13 8.47 11.20 8.62
C VAL A 13 9.13 12.01 9.74
N ALA A 14 8.35 12.63 10.63
CA ALA A 14 8.88 13.36 11.78
C ALA A 14 9.62 12.43 12.75
N ALA A 15 9.04 11.27 13.08
CA ALA A 15 9.66 10.29 13.97
C ALA A 15 11.00 9.78 13.44
N ILE A 16 11.10 9.53 12.13
CA ILE A 16 12.37 9.14 11.49
C ILE A 16 13.41 10.25 11.64
N LYS A 17 13.03 11.51 11.44
CA LYS A 17 13.96 12.65 11.54
C LYS A 17 14.51 12.86 12.95
N GLU A 18 13.84 12.37 13.99
CA GLU A 18 14.30 12.44 15.38
C GLU A 18 15.42 11.43 15.70
N ILE A 19 15.60 10.38 14.88
CA ILE A 19 16.70 9.42 15.00
C ILE A 19 18.02 10.16 14.76
N SER A 20 18.93 10.17 15.74
CA SER A 20 20.13 11.01 15.69
C SER A 20 21.24 10.46 14.80
N ASP A 21 21.45 9.15 14.78
CA ASP A 21 22.47 8.51 13.96
C ASP A 21 22.02 8.42 12.49
N GLU A 22 22.87 8.84 11.55
CA GLU A 22 22.51 8.91 10.13
C GLU A 22 22.37 7.52 9.48
N VAL A 23 23.13 6.52 9.94
CA VAL A 23 23.06 5.15 9.42
C VAL A 23 21.79 4.47 9.94
N GLU A 24 21.51 4.61 11.24
CA GLU A 24 20.27 4.13 11.87
C GLU A 24 19.04 4.79 11.24
N ARG A 25 19.08 6.10 11.02
CA ARG A 25 17.99 6.84 10.38
C ARG A 25 17.72 6.32 8.96
N TYR A 26 18.79 6.11 8.17
CA TYR A 26 18.64 5.56 6.82
C TYR A 26 18.06 4.14 6.85
N GLN A 27 18.54 3.28 7.76
CA GLN A 27 18.03 1.92 7.89
C GLN A 27 16.54 1.92 8.29
N ALA A 28 16.15 2.78 9.23
CA ALA A 28 14.75 2.93 9.63
C ALA A 28 13.84 3.34 8.46
N VAL A 29 14.31 4.19 7.54
CA VAL A 29 13.57 4.49 6.29
C VAL A 29 13.40 3.23 5.46
N LYS A 30 14.48 2.47 5.21
CA LYS A 30 14.43 1.25 4.39
C LYS A 30 13.47 0.21 4.98
N ASP A 31 13.52 0.01 6.29
CA ASP A 31 12.67 -0.96 6.97
C ASP A 31 11.19 -0.56 6.92
N LEU A 32 10.90 0.74 7.11
CA LEU A 32 9.53 1.25 7.00
C LEU A 32 9.00 1.17 5.56
N GLU A 33 9.83 1.48 4.55
CA GLU A 33 9.47 1.31 3.14
C GLU A 33 9.03 -0.13 2.85
N VAL A 34 9.84 -1.11 3.28
CA VAL A 34 9.55 -2.54 3.06
C VAL A 34 8.26 -2.96 3.76
N GLN A 35 8.07 -2.53 5.01
CA GLN A 35 6.87 -2.85 5.79
C GLN A 35 5.61 -2.26 5.13
N LEU A 36 5.61 -0.97 4.81
CA LEU A 36 4.45 -0.31 4.18
C LEU A 36 4.14 -0.88 2.79
N ASP A 37 5.15 -1.24 2.00
CA ASP A 37 4.94 -1.89 0.72
C ASP A 37 4.23 -3.25 0.85
N ALA A 38 4.58 -4.03 1.87
CA ALA A 38 3.91 -5.30 2.16
C ALA A 38 2.45 -5.06 2.60
N ASP A 39 2.24 -4.10 3.51
CA ASP A 39 0.91 -3.77 4.03
C ASP A 39 -0.01 -3.23 2.92
N PHE A 40 0.50 -2.35 2.06
CA PHE A 40 -0.26 -1.82 0.93
C PHE A 40 -0.57 -2.88 -0.13
N LYS A 41 0.31 -3.87 -0.35
CA LYS A 41 -0.04 -5.03 -1.17
C LYS A 41 -1.22 -5.80 -0.56
N GLY A 42 -1.20 -5.97 0.77
CA GLY A 42 -2.30 -6.53 1.54
C GLY A 42 -3.64 -5.84 1.28
N VAL A 43 -3.67 -4.54 1.55
CA VAL A 43 -4.87 -3.70 1.39
C VAL A 43 -5.34 -3.69 -0.08
N LYS A 44 -4.43 -3.61 -1.05
CA LYS A 44 -4.79 -3.65 -2.49
C LYS A 44 -5.41 -4.99 -2.89
N ALA A 45 -4.88 -6.10 -2.38
CA ALA A 45 -5.43 -7.43 -2.65
C ALA A 45 -6.86 -7.57 -2.10
N GLU A 46 -7.08 -7.12 -0.86
CA GLU A 46 -8.40 -7.10 -0.22
C GLU A 46 -9.40 -6.25 -1.02
N ILE A 47 -9.02 -5.03 -1.41
CA ILE A 47 -9.86 -4.16 -2.25
C ILE A 47 -10.23 -4.85 -3.57
N ALA A 48 -9.26 -5.46 -4.26
CA ALA A 48 -9.50 -6.14 -5.53
C ALA A 48 -10.44 -7.35 -5.38
N LEU A 49 -10.33 -8.11 -4.28
CA LEU A 49 -11.24 -9.22 -3.96
C LEU A 49 -12.66 -8.72 -3.68
N ASN A 50 -12.81 -7.71 -2.81
CA ASN A 50 -14.11 -7.16 -2.46
C ASN A 50 -14.84 -6.58 -3.69
N LEU A 51 -14.11 -5.95 -4.60
CA LEU A 51 -14.69 -5.46 -5.85
C LEU A 51 -15.18 -6.59 -6.77
N HIS A 52 -14.51 -7.73 -6.77
CA HIS A 52 -14.81 -8.89 -7.60
C HIS A 52 -16.09 -9.63 -7.19
N GLU A 53 -16.56 -9.50 -5.94
CA GLU A 53 -17.75 -10.20 -5.42
C GLU A 53 -19.04 -9.94 -6.22
N GLY A 54 -19.07 -8.89 -7.05
CA GLY A 54 -20.18 -8.63 -7.98
C GLY A 54 -19.74 -8.18 -9.37
N ARG A 55 -18.46 -8.37 -9.74
CA ARG A 55 -17.87 -7.83 -10.98
C ARG A 55 -16.91 -8.81 -11.61
N THR A 56 -16.82 -8.80 -12.93
CA THR A 56 -15.74 -9.51 -13.65
C THR A 56 -14.39 -8.84 -13.39
N TRP A 57 -13.28 -9.58 -13.53
CA TRP A 57 -11.94 -9.00 -13.41
C TRP A 57 -11.70 -7.84 -14.38
N GLN A 58 -12.30 -7.87 -15.58
CA GLN A 58 -12.23 -6.76 -16.52
C GLN A 58 -12.82 -5.48 -15.92
N GLN A 59 -14.04 -5.55 -15.37
CA GLN A 59 -14.70 -4.42 -14.72
C GLN A 59 -13.93 -3.92 -13.49
N VAL A 60 -13.33 -4.83 -12.71
CA VAL A 60 -12.46 -4.43 -11.58
C VAL A 60 -11.22 -3.72 -12.09
N GLY A 61 -10.58 -4.22 -13.15
CA GLY A 61 -9.45 -3.56 -13.79
C GLY A 61 -9.79 -2.15 -14.26
N ASP A 62 -10.90 -2.00 -14.97
CA ASP A 62 -11.37 -0.69 -15.46
C ASP A 62 -11.58 0.31 -14.31
N LEU A 63 -12.14 -0.13 -13.17
CA LEU A 63 -12.31 0.71 -11.97
C LEU A 63 -10.99 1.09 -11.31
N LEU A 64 -10.00 0.19 -11.31
CA LEU A 64 -8.68 0.40 -10.71
C LEU A 64 -7.67 1.07 -11.66
N GLY A 65 -8.05 1.32 -12.92
CA GLY A 65 -7.15 1.87 -13.94
C GLY A 65 -6.05 0.89 -14.40
N VAL A 66 -6.32 -0.42 -14.34
CA VAL A 66 -5.40 -1.48 -14.76
C VAL A 66 -6.12 -2.51 -15.65
N THR A 67 -5.39 -3.45 -16.26
CA THR A 67 -6.05 -4.53 -17.00
C THR A 67 -6.74 -5.51 -16.06
N GLY A 68 -7.76 -6.23 -16.54
CA GLY A 68 -8.43 -7.25 -15.72
C GLY A 68 -7.50 -8.35 -15.23
N SER A 69 -6.54 -8.79 -16.08
CA SER A 69 -5.49 -9.72 -15.65
C SER A 69 -4.60 -9.14 -14.54
N ARG A 70 -4.30 -7.84 -14.58
CA ARG A 70 -3.54 -7.19 -13.51
C ARG A 70 -4.34 -7.09 -12.22
N ALA A 71 -5.64 -6.83 -12.28
CA ALA A 71 -6.52 -6.83 -11.12
C ALA A 71 -6.57 -8.22 -10.45
N GLU A 72 -6.64 -9.30 -11.25
CA GLU A 72 -6.56 -10.67 -10.72
C GLU A 72 -5.20 -10.96 -10.07
N GLN A 73 -4.09 -10.49 -10.65
CA GLN A 73 -2.78 -10.65 -10.02
C GLN A 73 -2.69 -9.92 -8.67
N ILE A 74 -3.25 -8.71 -8.59
CA ILE A 74 -3.28 -7.92 -7.36
C ILE A 74 -4.06 -8.66 -6.26
N SER A 75 -5.23 -9.23 -6.59
CA SER A 75 -6.06 -9.95 -5.63
C SER A 75 -5.38 -11.20 -5.03
N ARG A 76 -4.37 -11.74 -5.73
CA ARG A 76 -3.59 -12.91 -5.32
C ARG A 76 -2.27 -12.56 -4.64
N ALA A 77 -1.88 -11.29 -4.58
CA ALA A 77 -0.54 -10.86 -4.14
C ALA A 77 -0.23 -11.12 -2.65
N THR A 78 -1.22 -11.56 -1.88
CA THR A 78 -1.11 -11.95 -0.45
C THR A 78 -1.08 -13.46 -0.21
N ARG A 79 -1.24 -14.29 -1.26
CA ARG A 79 -1.19 -15.75 -1.18
C ARG A 79 0.20 -16.32 -1.47
#